data_AF-A0A6I3E030-F1
#
_entry.id   AF-A0A6I3E030-F1
#
_cell.length_a   1.000
_cell.length_b   1.000
_cell.length_c   1.000
_cell.angle_alpha   90.00
_cell.angle_beta   90.00
_cell.angle_gamma   90.00
#
_symmetry.space_group_name_H-M   'P 1'
#
loop_
_entity.id
_entity.type
_entity.pdbx_description
1 polymer ?
#
loop_
_entity_poly.entity_id
_entity_poly.type
_entity_poly.pdbx_seq_one_letter_code
_entity_poly.pdbx_strand_id
1 'polypeptide(L)'
;MTTDAHGDFEADPQRQAVIDLLGVLAYGELSGFEQLAADAGRAPDLGDKAEIAQLAAAELRHFELLRERLTQMGSDVADAMEPFVRA
;
A
#
# COMPACT_ATOMS: atom_id res chain seq x y z
N MET A 1 33.16 -6.37 -33.11
CA MET A 1 34.36 -5.90 -32.39
C MET A 1 34.25 -4.38 -32.35
N THR A 2 33.79 -3.70 -31.31
CA THR A 2 33.53 -4.05 -29.89
C THR A 2 32.70 -2.87 -29.32
N THR A 3 31.75 -3.18 -28.43
CA THR A 3 31.17 -2.40 -27.30
C THR A 3 31.27 -0.87 -27.35
N ASP A 4 30.17 -0.11 -27.29
CA ASP A 4 29.61 0.29 -25.99
C ASP A 4 28.07 0.36 -25.95
N ALA A 5 27.51 -0.60 -25.20
CA ALA A 5 26.20 -0.49 -24.58
C ALA A 5 26.39 0.20 -23.22
N HIS A 6 26.38 1.53 -23.19
CA HIS A 6 26.47 2.29 -21.93
C HIS A 6 25.57 3.52 -22.02
N GLY A 7 24.38 3.38 -21.47
CA GLY A 7 23.35 4.40 -21.32
C GLY A 7 22.28 3.78 -20.46
N ASP A 8 22.58 3.74 -19.16
CA ASP A 8 21.86 3.00 -18.14
C ASP A 8 20.35 3.19 -18.23
N PHE A 9 19.63 2.09 -18.00
CA PHE A 9 18.23 2.05 -17.62
C PHE A 9 18.05 2.70 -16.24
N GLU A 10 18.51 3.94 -16.05
CA GLU A 10 18.21 4.76 -14.89
C GLU A 10 16.68 4.80 -14.81
N ALA A 11 16.15 4.09 -13.82
CA ALA A 11 14.73 4.06 -13.51
C ALA A 11 14.24 5.51 -13.44
N ASP A 12 13.20 5.84 -14.21
CA ASP A 12 12.58 7.17 -14.18
C ASP A 12 12.36 7.60 -12.70
N PRO A 13 13.12 8.58 -12.18
CA PRO A 13 13.05 8.94 -10.77
C PRO A 13 11.64 9.39 -10.36
N GLN A 14 10.89 9.95 -11.31
CA GLN A 14 9.51 10.36 -11.10
C GLN A 14 8.61 9.12 -10.91
N ARG A 15 8.81 8.08 -11.72
CA ARG A 15 8.10 6.80 -11.59
C ARG A 15 8.40 6.13 -10.26
N GLN A 16 9.67 6.12 -9.84
CA GLN A 16 10.05 5.52 -8.56
C GLN A 16 9.43 6.26 -7.37
N ALA A 17 9.46 7.60 -7.38
CA ALA A 17 8.83 8.40 -6.33
C ALA A 17 7.30 8.14 -6.20
N VAL A 18 6.62 7.89 -7.32
CA VAL A 18 5.20 7.49 -7.30
C VAL A 18 5.03 6.08 -6.71
N ILE A 19 5.89 5.12 -7.03
CA ILE A 19 5.85 3.78 -6.42
C ILE A 19 6.05 3.88 -4.91
N ASP A 20 7.03 4.66 -4.45
CA ASP A 20 7.30 4.87 -3.03
C ASP A 20 6.10 5.52 -2.32
N LEU A 21 5.48 6.54 -2.93
CA LEU A 21 4.27 7.16 -2.39
C LEU A 21 3.10 6.17 -2.29
N LEU A 22 2.87 5.37 -3.33
CA LEU A 22 1.81 4.36 -3.31
C LEU A 22 2.11 3.24 -2.31
N GLY A 23 3.39 2.89 -2.12
CA GLY A 23 3.86 1.93 -1.12
C GLY A 23 3.56 2.38 0.31
N VAL A 24 3.91 3.62 0.67
CA VAL A 24 3.62 4.15 2.02
C VAL A 24 2.12 4.27 2.27
N LEU A 25 1.33 4.67 1.26
CA LEU A 25 -0.13 4.70 1.37
C LEU A 25 -0.70 3.28 1.55
N ALA A 26 -0.25 2.31 0.75
CA ALA A 26 -0.75 0.93 0.84
C ALA A 26 -0.45 0.33 2.21
N TYR A 27 0.75 0.57 2.73
CA TYR A 27 1.12 0.14 4.08
C TYR A 27 0.26 0.81 5.15
N GLY A 28 -0.03 2.10 5.00
CA GLY A 28 -0.91 2.86 5.88
C GLY A 28 -2.33 2.31 5.92
N GLU A 29 -2.95 2.09 4.76
CA GLU A 29 -4.32 1.55 4.66
C GLU A 29 -4.40 0.12 5.22
N LEU A 30 -3.40 -0.74 4.96
CA LEU A 30 -3.38 -2.10 5.51
C LEU A 30 -3.24 -2.09 7.04
N SER A 31 -2.35 -1.25 7.58
CA SER A 31 -2.18 -1.07 9.03
C SER A 31 -3.43 -0.47 9.68
N GLY A 32 -4.05 0.50 9.00
CA GLY A 32 -5.31 1.13 9.42
C GLY A 32 -6.45 0.12 9.51
N PHE A 33 -6.60 -0.72 8.48
CA PHE A 33 -7.54 -1.85 8.50
C PHE A 33 -7.30 -2.77 9.70
N GLU A 34 -6.07 -3.22 9.94
CA GLU A 34 -5.75 -4.13 11.04
C GLU A 34 -6.13 -3.54 12.40
N GLN A 35 -5.81 -2.27 12.63
CA GLN A 35 -6.14 -1.58 13.86
C GLN A 35 -7.66 -1.41 14.03
N LEU A 36 -8.36 -0.93 13.00
CA LEU A 36 -9.81 -0.73 13.04
C LEU A 36 -10.56 -2.06 13.19
N ALA A 37 -10.10 -3.13 12.54
CA ALA A 37 -10.69 -4.46 12.69
C ALA A 37 -10.53 -4.99 14.12
N ALA A 38 -9.35 -4.77 14.74
CA ALA A 38 -9.12 -5.13 16.13
C ALA A 38 -10.01 -4.30 17.08
N ASP A 39 -10.20 -3.01 16.81
CA ASP A 39 -11.04 -2.12 17.61
C ASP A 39 -12.53 -2.46 17.48
N ALA A 40 -13.02 -2.78 16.29
CA ALA A 40 -14.37 -3.29 16.07
C ALA A 40 -14.63 -4.59 16.86
N GLY A 41 -13.60 -5.43 17.02
CA GLY A 41 -13.67 -6.63 17.85
C GLY A 41 -13.86 -6.36 19.36
N ARG A 42 -13.52 -5.15 19.82
CA ARG A 42 -13.57 -4.70 21.23
C ARG A 42 -14.73 -3.74 21.52
N ALA A 43 -15.50 -3.33 20.51
CA ALA A 43 -16.59 -2.38 20.67
C ALA A 43 -17.64 -2.86 21.69
N PRO A 44 -18.19 -1.96 22.54
CA PRO A 44 -19.08 -2.32 23.65
C PRO A 44 -20.50 -2.69 23.20
N ASP A 45 -20.94 -2.21 22.04
CA ASP A 45 -22.23 -2.53 21.46
C ASP A 45 -22.16 -2.78 19.94
N LEU A 46 -23.27 -3.27 19.38
CA LEU A 46 -23.35 -3.69 17.98
C LEU A 46 -23.36 -2.51 16.99
N GLY A 47 -23.81 -1.33 17.41
CA GLY A 47 -23.82 -0.13 16.57
C GLY A 47 -22.39 0.35 16.33
N ASP A 48 -21.66 0.58 17.42
CA ASP A 48 -20.24 0.97 17.38
C ASP A 48 -19.41 -0.07 16.62
N LYS A 49 -19.66 -1.36 16.88
CA LYS A 49 -19.01 -2.46 16.15
C LYS A 49 -19.22 -2.34 14.64
N ALA A 50 -20.46 -2.08 14.21
CA ALA A 50 -20.80 -2.01 12.79
C ALA A 50 -20.18 -0.77 12.12
N GLU A 51 -20.14 0.38 12.80
CA GLU A 51 -19.52 1.60 12.28
C GLU A 51 -18.00 1.45 12.11
N ILE A 52 -17.30 0.94 13.13
CA ILE A 52 -15.85 0.73 13.06
C ILE A 52 -15.50 -0.34 12.02
N ALA A 53 -16.28 -1.43 11.94
CA ALA A 53 -16.08 -2.47 10.93
C ALA A 53 -16.27 -1.95 9.49
N GLN A 54 -17.20 -1.01 9.27
CA GLN A 54 -17.36 -0.37 7.96
C GLN A 54 -16.15 0.49 7.58
N LEU A 55 -15.57 1.18 8.56
CA LEU A 55 -14.34 1.95 8.39
C LEU A 55 -13.16 1.02 8.02
N ALA A 56 -12.98 -0.07 8.76
CA ALA A 56 -11.96 -1.08 8.44
C ALA A 56 -12.14 -1.61 7.00
N ALA A 57 -13.37 -1.94 6.62
CA ALA A 57 -13.66 -2.41 5.26
C ALA A 57 -13.37 -1.35 4.18
N ALA A 58 -13.43 -0.06 4.51
CA ALA A 58 -13.06 1.01 3.58
C ALA A 58 -11.54 1.05 3.34
N GLU A 59 -10.74 0.99 4.39
CA GLU A 59 -9.27 0.93 4.30
C GLU A 59 -8.80 -0.26 3.46
N LEU A 60 -9.40 -1.45 3.65
CA LEU A 60 -9.04 -2.62 2.86
C LEU A 60 -9.37 -2.45 1.36
N ARG A 61 -10.50 -1.78 1.04
CA ARG A 61 -10.82 -1.44 -0.36
C ARG A 61 -9.82 -0.45 -0.95
N HIS A 62 -9.38 0.55 -0.19
CA HIS A 62 -8.36 1.48 -0.67
C HIS A 62 -7.03 0.78 -0.90
N PHE A 63 -6.62 -0.11 0.01
CA PHE A 63 -5.45 -0.97 -0.17
C PHE A 63 -5.53 -1.78 -1.47
N GLU A 64 -6.68 -2.38 -1.78
CA GLU A 64 -6.89 -3.11 -3.03
C GLU A 64 -6.70 -2.23 -4.27
N LEU A 65 -7.20 -0.99 -4.27
CA LEU A 65 -7.01 -0.03 -5.36
C LEU A 65 -5.52 0.33 -5.53
N LEU A 66 -4.80 0.52 -4.43
CA LEU A 66 -3.36 0.82 -4.45
C LEU A 66 -2.55 -0.37 -4.99
N ARG A 67 -2.86 -1.59 -4.54
CA ARG A 67 -2.27 -2.84 -5.05
C ARG A 67 -2.48 -3.00 -6.55
N GLU A 68 -3.70 -2.77 -7.02
CA GLU A 68 -4.00 -2.82 -8.46
C GLU A 68 -3.22 -1.77 -9.24
N ARG A 69 -3.11 -0.55 -8.71
CA ARG A 69 -2.33 0.50 -9.36
C ARG A 69 -0.84 0.16 -9.44
N LEU A 70 -0.25 -0.33 -8.35
CA LEU A 70 1.14 -0.79 -8.32
C LEU A 70 1.37 -1.93 -9.31
N THR A 71 0.44 -2.89 -9.37
CA THR A 71 0.49 -4.00 -10.34
C THR A 71 0.45 -3.50 -11.78
N GLN A 72 -0.42 -2.55 -12.11
CA GLN A 72 -0.48 -1.91 -13.44
C GLN A 72 0.81 -1.17 -13.79
N MET A 73 1.51 -0.64 -12.78
CA MET A 73 2.82 -0.03 -12.95
C MET A 73 3.94 -1.08 -13.08
N GLY A 74 3.69 -2.36 -12.80
CA GLY A 74 4.69 -3.43 -12.83
C GLY A 74 5.51 -3.52 -11.54
N SER A 75 4.96 -3.05 -10.41
CA SER A 75 5.55 -3.19 -9.07
C SER A 75 4.70 -4.14 -8.24
N ASP A 76 5.35 -5.04 -7.50
CA ASP A 76 4.67 -5.80 -6.45
C ASP A 76 4.33 -4.89 -5.27
N VAL A 77 3.19 -5.13 -4.62
CA VAL A 77 2.73 -4.30 -3.50
C VAL A 77 3.55 -4.55 -2.24
N ALA A 78 3.98 -5.79 -1.97
CA ALA A 78 4.79 -6.10 -0.82
C ALA A 78 6.18 -5.45 -0.95
N ASP A 79 6.79 -5.54 -2.13
CA ASP A 79 8.07 -4.88 -2.40
C ASP A 79 7.98 -3.35 -2.24
N ALA A 80 6.88 -2.73 -2.68
CA ALA A 80 6.66 -1.30 -2.54
C ALA A 80 6.40 -0.86 -1.08
N MET A 81 5.81 -1.74 -0.25
CA MET A 81 5.55 -1.46 1.17
C MET A 81 6.77 -1.70 2.06
N GLU A 82 7.65 -2.65 1.72
CA GLU A 82 8.78 -3.10 2.55
C GLU A 82 9.62 -1.95 3.15
N PRO A 83 9.96 -0.87 2.41
CA PRO A 83 10.72 0.26 2.97
C PRO A 83 10.03 0.97 4.15
N PHE A 84 8.71 0.86 4.26
CA PHE A 84 7.88 1.59 5.23
C PHE A 84 7.46 0.74 6.43
N VAL A 85 7.71 -0.58 6.42
CA VAL A 85 7.34 -1.50 7.51
C VAL A 85 8.10 -1.24 8.82
N ARG A 86 9.28 -0.61 8.73
CA ARG A 86 10.16 -0.32 9.89
C ARG A 86 10.49 1.17 10.04
N ALA A 87 9.76 2.04 9.36
CA ALA A 87 10.01 3.48 9.39
C ALA A 87 9.68 4.10 10.77
#